data_AF-A0A932R2N8-F1
#
_entry.id   AF-A0A932R2N8-F1
#
_cell.length_a   1.000
_cell.length_b   1.000
_cell.length_c   1.000
_cell.angle_alpha   90.00
_cell.angle_beta   90.00
_cell.angle_gamma   90.00
#
_symmetry.space_group_name_H-M   'P 1'
#
loop_
_entity.id
_entity.type
_entity.pdbx_description
1 polymer ?
#
loop_
_entity_poly.entity_id
_entity_poly.type
_entity_poly.pdbx_seq_one_letter_code
_entity_poly.pdbx_strand_id
1 'polypeptide(L)'
;MPHRTERNMRIRQTRRISEPPAPEGLTEKEKKRSAFYRRLAFIKSREIFRDSAIVIIRKMKEKGQGRITNDTLETTVTKTKNKVEQKMEELRYMTDIINNEFPTLPPQVDRVIDMAGGAGDLGLAVSMEMMLRGQKLKETNIVDPVAELSNFNRLIIDELPDADKFREIVKYKVKSLQEAEIQADAMVVAKHACGDLTDTIIEKWVQSDSPVLVLMTCCQDKAQDQPARYKISQEDWKKWCKDSAKTNTNDPIKLAQGMAAMTRLDQARVDYLKRFGFEAKLIQTDKFPKGDVIIARRINWSQK
;
A
#
# COMPACT_ATOMS: atom_id res chain seq x y z
N MET A 1 -21.67 -5.59 36.00
CA MET A 1 -20.27 -5.21 35.76
C MET A 1 -19.67 -6.04 34.59
N PRO A 2 -19.65 -5.55 33.33
CA PRO A 2 -19.14 -6.34 32.20
C PRO A 2 -17.62 -6.23 31.95
N HIS A 3 -17.02 -5.08 32.25
CA HIS A 3 -15.78 -4.66 31.57
C HIS A 3 -14.46 -5.32 32.00
N ARG A 4 -14.42 -6.16 33.05
CA ARG A 4 -13.16 -6.72 33.57
C ARG A 4 -12.67 -7.94 32.77
N THR A 5 -13.58 -8.77 32.27
CA THR A 5 -13.26 -10.00 31.52
C THR A 5 -12.79 -9.72 30.10
N GLU A 6 -13.47 -8.83 29.37
CA GLU A 6 -13.07 -8.45 28.00
C GLU A 6 -11.71 -7.77 27.97
N ARG A 7 -11.44 -6.85 28.91
CA ARG A 7 -10.17 -6.12 29.00
C ARG A 7 -9.00 -7.08 29.26
N ASN A 8 -9.21 -8.09 30.11
CA ASN A 8 -8.23 -9.15 30.37
C ASN A 8 -8.02 -10.08 29.16
N MET A 9 -9.05 -10.35 28.35
CA MET A 9 -8.86 -11.08 27.08
C MET A 9 -8.07 -10.27 26.05
N ARG A 10 -8.41 -8.98 25.84
CA ARG A 10 -7.67 -8.10 24.91
C ARG A 10 -6.17 -8.05 25.25
N ILE A 11 -5.81 -7.97 26.54
CA ILE A 11 -4.41 -7.94 27.01
C ILE A 11 -3.71 -9.30 26.86
N ARG A 12 -4.43 -10.43 26.99
CA ARG A 12 -3.86 -11.77 26.75
C ARG A 12 -3.67 -12.09 25.26
N GLN A 13 -4.48 -11.51 24.38
CA GLN A 13 -4.40 -11.72 22.94
C GLN A 13 -3.17 -11.06 22.30
N THR A 14 -2.90 -9.79 22.63
CA THR A 14 -1.76 -9.05 22.04
C THR A 14 -0.38 -9.59 22.43
N ARG A 15 -0.26 -10.32 23.55
CA ARG A 15 1.01 -10.88 24.04
C ARG A 15 1.59 -12.04 23.22
N ARG A 16 0.87 -12.61 22.24
CA ARG A 16 1.38 -13.74 21.42
C ARG A 16 2.17 -13.32 20.17
N ILE A 17 2.26 -12.02 19.91
CA ILE A 17 3.06 -11.46 18.82
C ILE A 17 4.18 -10.66 19.48
N SER A 18 5.41 -11.12 19.31
CA SER A 18 6.64 -10.39 19.63
C SER A 18 7.09 -9.57 18.42
N GLU A 19 7.81 -8.48 18.68
CA GLU A 19 8.59 -7.82 17.64
C GLU A 19 9.83 -8.70 17.34
N PRO A 20 10.17 -8.98 16.06
CA PRO A 20 11.37 -9.75 15.73
C PRO A 20 12.63 -9.00 16.19
N PRO A 21 13.73 -9.69 16.52
CA PRO A 21 14.98 -9.05 16.94
C PRO A 21 15.56 -8.14 15.84
N ALA A 22 16.46 -7.23 16.22
CA ALA A 22 17.22 -6.44 15.26
C ALA A 22 18.29 -7.31 14.59
N PRO A 23 18.53 -7.17 13.26
CA PRO A 23 19.70 -7.78 12.63
C PRO A 23 20.98 -7.09 13.11
N GLU A 24 22.02 -7.89 13.32
CA GLU A 24 23.37 -7.42 13.69
C GLU A 24 24.16 -6.94 12.47
N GLY A 25 25.31 -6.30 12.68
CA GLY A 25 26.23 -5.88 11.61
C GLY A 25 25.79 -4.70 10.72
N LEU A 26 24.56 -4.21 10.85
CA LEU A 26 24.01 -3.11 10.04
C LEU A 26 24.70 -1.75 10.28
N THR A 27 24.78 -0.91 9.25
CA THR A 27 25.13 0.52 9.39
C THR A 27 24.00 1.32 10.07
N GLU A 28 24.27 2.52 10.59
CA GLU A 28 23.24 3.35 11.25
C GLU A 28 22.02 3.68 10.36
N LYS A 29 22.23 3.86 9.05
CA LYS A 29 21.13 4.06 8.10
C LYS A 29 20.26 2.81 7.97
N GLU A 30 20.89 1.64 7.90
CA GLU A 30 20.20 0.35 7.82
C GLU A 30 19.53 -0.04 9.13
N LYS A 31 20.13 0.29 10.29
CA LYS A 31 19.49 0.14 11.62
C LYS A 31 18.19 0.93 11.69
N LYS A 32 18.17 2.19 11.25
CA LYS A 32 16.96 3.03 11.22
C LYS A 32 15.89 2.47 10.27
N ARG A 33 16.28 2.11 9.04
CA ARG A 33 15.40 1.44 8.05
C ARG A 33 14.81 0.14 8.62
N SER A 34 15.66 -0.70 9.22
CA SER A 34 15.28 -1.98 9.82
C SER A 34 14.34 -1.79 11.02
N ALA A 35 14.62 -0.82 11.89
CA ALA A 35 13.74 -0.45 12.99
C ALA A 35 12.36 -0.02 12.50
N PHE A 36 12.28 0.86 11.49
CA PHE A 36 11.01 1.27 10.88
C PHE A 36 10.20 0.07 10.37
N TYR A 37 10.80 -0.77 9.52
CA TYR A 37 10.08 -1.91 8.93
C TYR A 37 9.70 -2.99 9.95
N ARG A 38 10.58 -3.32 10.92
CA ARG A 38 10.28 -4.26 12.01
C ARG A 38 9.12 -3.74 12.87
N ARG A 39 9.13 -2.45 13.19
CA ARG A 39 8.13 -1.81 14.05
C ARG A 39 6.78 -1.71 13.35
N LEU A 40 6.75 -1.28 12.09
CA LEU A 40 5.55 -1.30 11.25
C LEU A 40 4.97 -2.71 11.16
N ALA A 41 5.78 -3.73 10.84
CA ALA A 41 5.34 -5.12 10.80
C ALA A 41 4.72 -5.60 12.12
N PHE A 42 5.31 -5.25 13.26
CA PHE A 42 4.79 -5.59 14.59
C PHE A 42 3.42 -4.95 14.88
N ILE A 43 3.26 -3.65 14.60
CA ILE A 43 1.99 -2.93 14.78
C ILE A 43 0.88 -3.54 13.89
N LYS A 44 1.19 -3.77 12.61
CA LYS A 44 0.26 -4.39 11.64
C LYS A 44 -0.11 -5.81 12.04
N SER A 45 0.83 -6.59 12.58
CA SER A 45 0.59 -7.95 13.09
C SER A 45 -0.36 -7.95 14.29
N ARG A 46 -0.19 -7.04 15.25
CA ARG A 46 -1.07 -6.92 16.42
C ARG A 46 -2.52 -6.62 16.03
N GLU A 47 -2.74 -5.69 15.10
CA GLU A 47 -4.11 -5.32 14.71
C GLU A 47 -4.78 -6.39 13.83
N ILE A 48 -4.09 -6.93 12.82
CA ILE A 48 -4.63 -8.01 11.98
C ILE A 48 -4.96 -9.26 12.82
N PHE A 49 -4.16 -9.57 13.84
CA PHE A 49 -4.46 -10.66 14.77
C PHE A 49 -5.69 -10.36 15.63
N ARG A 50 -5.79 -9.13 16.17
CA ARG A 50 -6.95 -8.68 16.96
C ARG A 50 -8.24 -8.80 16.16
N ASP A 51 -8.28 -8.30 14.92
CA ASP A 51 -9.47 -8.37 14.07
C ASP A 51 -9.83 -9.81 13.72
N SER A 52 -8.83 -10.62 13.36
CA SER A 52 -9.01 -12.05 13.10
C SER A 52 -9.58 -12.79 14.32
N ALA A 53 -9.07 -12.49 15.52
CA ALA A 53 -9.56 -13.05 16.77
C ALA A 53 -11.00 -12.60 17.09
N ILE A 54 -11.36 -11.34 16.84
CA ILE A 54 -12.73 -10.83 17.01
C ILE A 54 -13.71 -11.56 16.07
N VAL A 55 -13.33 -11.77 14.80
CA VAL A 55 -14.15 -12.53 13.83
C VAL A 55 -14.30 -13.99 14.25
N ILE A 56 -13.26 -14.61 14.80
CA ILE A 56 -13.32 -15.99 15.33
C ILE A 56 -14.24 -16.07 16.56
N ILE A 57 -14.10 -15.15 17.54
CA ILE A 57 -14.99 -15.07 18.71
C ILE A 57 -16.46 -15.00 18.26
N ARG A 58 -16.76 -14.13 17.29
CA ARG A 58 -18.13 -13.93 16.79
C ARG A 58 -18.66 -15.22 16.15
N LYS A 59 -17.90 -15.84 15.24
CA LYS A 59 -18.27 -17.09 14.56
C LYS A 59 -18.43 -18.29 15.49
N MET A 60 -17.66 -18.37 16.57
CA MET A 60 -17.82 -19.44 17.56
C MET A 60 -19.07 -19.22 18.43
N LYS A 61 -19.36 -17.97 18.81
CA LYS A 61 -20.62 -17.60 19.49
C LYS A 61 -21.85 -17.87 18.61
N GLU A 62 -21.79 -17.50 17.33
CA GLU A 62 -22.83 -17.79 16.31
C GLU A 62 -23.11 -19.30 16.17
N LYS A 63 -22.11 -20.16 16.43
CA LYS A 63 -22.22 -21.63 16.37
C LYS A 63 -22.45 -22.32 17.72
N GLY A 64 -22.67 -21.56 18.81
CA GLY A 64 -22.81 -22.13 20.16
C GLY A 64 -21.52 -22.76 20.74
N GLN A 65 -20.37 -22.59 20.09
CA GLN A 65 -19.10 -23.20 20.48
C GLN A 65 -18.42 -22.35 21.57
N GLY A 66 -18.59 -22.76 22.83
CA GLY A 66 -18.32 -21.91 24.00
C GLY A 66 -16.87 -21.56 24.34
N ARG A 67 -15.85 -22.13 23.66
CA ARG A 67 -14.42 -21.85 23.94
C ARG A 67 -13.55 -21.89 22.68
N ILE A 68 -12.67 -20.90 22.56
CA ILE A 68 -11.54 -20.90 21.61
C ILE A 68 -10.41 -21.76 22.20
N THR A 69 -9.81 -22.64 21.41
CA THR A 69 -8.63 -23.43 21.82
C THR A 69 -7.33 -22.64 21.63
N ASN A 70 -6.25 -23.05 22.32
CA ASN A 70 -4.92 -22.48 22.08
C ASN A 70 -4.48 -22.66 20.61
N ASP A 71 -4.77 -23.81 20.02
CA ASP A 71 -4.38 -24.19 18.66
C ASP A 71 -5.10 -23.34 17.61
N THR A 72 -6.33 -22.92 17.89
CA THR A 72 -7.07 -21.94 17.07
C THR A 72 -6.38 -20.57 17.11
N LEU A 73 -5.87 -20.16 18.28
CA LEU A 73 -5.10 -18.91 18.41
C LEU A 73 -3.74 -19.01 17.71
N GLU A 74 -2.97 -20.09 17.90
CA GLU A 74 -1.66 -20.27 17.23
C GLU A 74 -1.81 -20.35 15.70
N THR A 75 -2.82 -21.08 15.20
CA THR A 75 -3.17 -21.07 13.77
C THR A 75 -3.46 -19.66 13.26
N THR A 76 -4.05 -18.80 14.09
CA THR A 76 -4.34 -17.40 13.76
C THR A 76 -3.10 -16.51 13.87
N VAL A 77 -2.19 -16.77 14.81
CA VAL A 77 -0.87 -16.09 14.90
C VAL A 77 -0.05 -16.39 13.64
N THR A 78 0.11 -17.65 13.27
CA THR A 78 0.87 -18.05 12.07
C THR A 78 0.26 -17.46 10.80
N LYS A 79 -1.06 -17.58 10.59
CA LYS A 79 -1.75 -16.94 9.45
C LYS A 79 -1.60 -15.41 9.44
N THR A 80 -1.48 -14.77 10.60
CA THR A 80 -1.23 -13.33 10.68
C THR A 80 0.21 -12.98 10.32
N LYS A 81 1.20 -13.72 10.83
CA LYS A 81 2.63 -13.53 10.53
C LYS A 81 2.88 -13.59 9.02
N ASN A 82 2.52 -14.70 8.37
CA ASN A 82 2.71 -14.90 6.93
C ASN A 82 2.02 -13.79 6.10
N LYS A 83 0.82 -13.36 6.51
CA LYS A 83 0.07 -12.29 5.83
C LYS A 83 0.69 -10.90 6.00
N VAL A 84 1.38 -10.63 7.10
CA VAL A 84 2.13 -9.39 7.30
C VAL A 84 3.48 -9.44 6.59
N GLU A 85 4.16 -10.59 6.63
CA GLU A 85 5.42 -10.84 5.92
C GLU A 85 5.27 -10.53 4.44
N GLN A 86 4.32 -11.16 3.74
CA GLN A 86 3.98 -10.85 2.34
C GLN A 86 3.72 -9.33 2.13
N LYS A 87 2.93 -8.69 3.00
CA LYS A 87 2.62 -7.26 2.88
C LYS A 87 3.85 -6.35 3.05
N MET A 88 4.83 -6.79 3.86
CA MET A 88 6.09 -6.09 4.07
C MET A 88 7.10 -6.37 2.95
N GLU A 89 7.10 -7.56 2.36
CA GLU A 89 7.88 -7.87 1.15
C GLU A 89 7.42 -7.04 -0.05
N GLU A 90 6.12 -7.04 -0.34
CA GLU A 90 5.50 -6.16 -1.35
C GLU A 90 5.80 -4.68 -1.10
N LEU A 91 5.84 -4.24 0.17
CA LEU A 91 6.12 -2.85 0.54
C LEU A 91 7.60 -2.51 0.29
N ARG A 92 8.53 -3.37 0.75
CA ARG A 92 9.97 -3.22 0.48
C ARG A 92 10.22 -3.19 -1.03
N TYR A 93 9.69 -4.14 -1.79
CA TYR A 93 9.80 -4.18 -3.25
C TYR A 93 9.36 -2.87 -3.92
N MET A 94 8.22 -2.29 -3.50
CA MET A 94 7.76 -1.01 -4.05
C MET A 94 8.66 0.16 -3.62
N THR A 95 9.13 0.18 -2.36
CA THR A 95 10.07 1.19 -1.87
C THR A 95 11.47 1.05 -2.50
N ASP A 96 11.91 -0.15 -2.84
CA ASP A 96 13.17 -0.43 -3.53
C ASP A 96 13.12 0.04 -5.00
N ILE A 97 11.97 -0.10 -5.64
CA ILE A 97 11.68 0.54 -6.93
C ILE A 97 11.75 2.07 -6.81
N ILE A 98 11.03 2.66 -5.84
CA ILE A 98 11.07 4.11 -5.58
C ILE A 98 12.49 4.60 -5.22
N ASN A 99 13.28 3.76 -4.56
CA ASN A 99 14.68 4.03 -4.22
C ASN A 99 15.59 4.26 -5.45
N ASN A 100 15.22 3.71 -6.61
CA ASN A 100 15.91 3.93 -7.88
C ASN A 100 15.43 5.20 -8.61
N GLU A 101 14.25 5.72 -8.25
CA GLU A 101 13.70 6.97 -8.81
C GLU A 101 14.22 8.20 -8.05
N PHE A 102 14.54 8.09 -6.76
CA PHE A 102 15.06 9.19 -5.92
C PHE A 102 16.26 9.98 -6.50
N PRO A 103 17.27 9.37 -7.14
CA PRO A 103 18.38 10.13 -7.76
C PRO A 103 17.96 11.00 -8.95
N THR A 104 16.77 10.76 -9.49
CA THR A 104 16.19 11.47 -10.65
C THR A 104 14.95 12.29 -10.28
N LEU A 105 14.58 12.40 -8.99
CA LEU A 105 13.54 13.34 -8.58
C LEU A 105 14.04 14.78 -8.80
N PRO A 106 13.23 15.67 -9.40
CA PRO A 106 13.56 17.09 -9.49
C PRO A 106 13.75 17.72 -8.10
N PRO A 107 14.67 18.69 -7.91
CA PRO A 107 14.96 19.29 -6.61
C PRO A 107 13.75 19.95 -5.93
N GLN A 108 12.71 20.29 -6.71
CA GLN A 108 11.44 20.83 -6.24
C GLN A 108 10.50 19.80 -5.57
N VAL A 109 10.89 18.53 -5.44
CA VAL A 109 10.08 17.50 -4.77
C VAL A 109 10.39 17.40 -3.28
N ASP A 110 9.59 18.08 -2.45
CA ASP A 110 9.63 17.98 -0.99
C ASP A 110 8.28 17.60 -0.34
N ARG A 111 7.37 16.98 -1.12
CA ARG A 111 6.18 16.28 -0.62
C ARG A 111 6.01 14.88 -1.18
N VAL A 112 5.24 14.08 -0.45
CA VAL A 112 4.70 12.78 -0.89
C VAL A 112 3.17 12.82 -0.78
N ILE A 113 2.46 12.22 -1.75
CA ILE A 113 1.01 11.97 -1.65
C ILE A 113 0.74 10.48 -1.86
N ASP A 114 0.25 9.80 -0.82
CA ASP A 114 -0.10 8.39 -0.83
C ASP A 114 -1.60 8.23 -1.14
N MET A 115 -1.92 8.06 -2.42
CA MET A 115 -3.28 7.98 -2.95
C MET A 115 -3.84 6.55 -2.78
N ALA A 116 -5.03 6.44 -2.19
CA ALA A 116 -5.58 5.17 -1.69
C ALA A 116 -4.62 4.50 -0.68
N GLY A 117 -3.88 5.30 0.09
CA GLY A 117 -2.82 4.83 0.99
C GLY A 117 -3.29 3.97 2.17
N GLY A 118 -4.60 3.88 2.42
CA GLY A 118 -5.18 3.11 3.50
C GLY A 118 -4.63 3.57 4.86
N ALA A 119 -3.81 2.75 5.51
CA ALA A 119 -3.16 3.11 6.77
C ALA A 119 -1.90 4.00 6.62
N GLY A 120 -1.53 4.39 5.38
CA GLY A 120 -0.31 5.14 5.07
C GLY A 120 0.95 4.28 4.95
N ASP A 121 0.82 2.97 4.71
CA ASP A 121 1.94 2.02 4.73
C ASP A 121 3.05 2.41 3.73
N LEU A 122 2.66 2.91 2.55
CA LEU A 122 3.60 3.33 1.51
C LEU A 122 4.12 4.74 1.77
N GLY A 123 3.23 5.70 2.03
CA GLY A 123 3.60 7.09 2.31
C GLY A 123 4.66 7.18 3.39
N LEU A 124 4.42 6.56 4.55
CA LEU A 124 5.37 6.52 5.68
C LEU A 124 6.73 5.91 5.29
N ALA A 125 6.75 4.88 4.45
CA ALA A 125 7.98 4.22 4.01
C ALA A 125 8.79 5.10 3.03
N VAL A 126 8.11 5.79 2.11
CA VAL A 126 8.74 6.75 1.19
C VAL A 126 9.29 7.94 1.98
N SER A 127 8.51 8.51 2.92
CA SER A 127 8.97 9.59 3.80
C SER A 127 10.23 9.21 4.58
N MET A 128 10.26 7.97 5.10
CA MET A 128 11.41 7.42 5.82
C MET A 128 12.67 7.35 4.95
N GLU A 129 12.58 6.84 3.71
CA GLU A 129 13.73 6.79 2.81
C GLU A 129 14.22 8.17 2.35
N MET A 130 13.31 9.13 2.12
CA MET A 130 13.68 10.53 1.81
C MET A 130 14.46 11.15 2.97
N MET A 131 13.97 11.00 4.21
CA MET A 131 14.67 11.45 5.42
C MET A 131 16.02 10.75 5.60
N LEU A 132 16.12 9.43 5.35
CA LEU A 132 17.39 8.70 5.39
C LEU A 132 18.35 9.04 4.24
N ARG A 133 17.91 9.77 3.22
CA ARG A 133 18.73 10.37 2.15
C ARG A 133 19.10 11.83 2.42
N GLY A 134 18.65 12.42 3.53
CA GLY A 134 18.85 13.83 3.84
C GLY A 134 18.02 14.78 2.96
N GLN A 135 17.04 14.25 2.20
CA GLN A 135 16.11 15.09 1.45
C GLN A 135 15.17 15.80 2.43
N LYS A 136 15.00 17.11 2.23
CA LYS A 136 14.01 17.89 2.98
C LYS A 136 12.62 17.44 2.54
N LEU A 137 11.77 17.08 3.49
CA LEU A 137 10.40 16.66 3.28
C LEU A 137 9.50 17.54 4.13
N LYS A 138 8.68 18.40 3.49
CA LYS A 138 7.74 19.30 4.19
C LYS A 138 6.49 18.56 4.66
N GLU A 139 5.99 17.62 3.86
CA GLU A 139 4.65 17.07 4.05
C GLU A 139 4.49 15.68 3.41
N THR A 140 3.64 14.86 4.02
CA THR A 140 3.20 13.57 3.45
C THR A 140 1.68 13.47 3.60
N ASN A 141 0.96 13.69 2.51
CA ASN A 141 -0.49 13.64 2.49
C ASN A 141 -0.96 12.20 2.21
N ILE A 142 -1.59 11.54 3.17
CA ILE A 142 -2.21 10.23 2.95
C ILE A 142 -3.68 10.46 2.61
N VAL A 143 -4.14 9.98 1.46
CA VAL A 143 -5.51 10.22 0.98
C VAL A 143 -6.27 8.91 0.85
N ASP A 144 -7.32 8.77 1.67
CA ASP A 144 -8.19 7.60 1.69
C ASP A 144 -9.57 8.00 2.25
N PRO A 145 -10.69 7.48 1.72
CA PRO A 145 -12.03 7.82 2.22
C PRO A 145 -12.38 7.17 3.58
N VAL A 146 -11.62 6.18 4.08
CA VAL A 146 -12.00 5.40 5.28
C VAL A 146 -11.49 6.05 6.57
N ALA A 147 -12.38 6.73 7.30
CA ALA A 147 -12.08 7.47 8.52
C ALA A 147 -11.41 6.62 9.64
N GLU A 148 -11.75 5.33 9.74
CA GLU A 148 -11.15 4.39 10.68
C GLU A 148 -9.64 4.21 10.45
N LEU A 149 -9.19 4.27 9.19
CA LEU A 149 -7.78 4.10 8.83
C LEU A 149 -6.95 5.34 9.21
N SER A 150 -7.56 6.52 9.35
CA SER A 150 -6.93 7.71 9.94
C SER A 150 -6.53 7.48 11.40
N ASN A 151 -7.41 6.85 12.19
CA ASN A 151 -7.12 6.50 13.58
C ASN A 151 -6.01 5.45 13.68
N PHE A 152 -5.99 4.48 12.77
CA PHE A 152 -4.93 3.47 12.73
C PHE A 152 -3.58 4.04 12.25
N ASN A 153 -3.58 4.97 11.29
CA ASN A 153 -2.38 5.68 10.85
C ASN A 153 -1.73 6.46 12.00
N ARG A 154 -2.53 7.19 12.80
CA ARG A 154 -2.05 7.85 14.02
C ARG A 154 -1.41 6.86 15.00
N LEU A 155 -2.06 5.72 15.26
CA LEU A 155 -1.50 4.67 16.14
C LEU A 155 -0.18 4.10 15.59
N ILE A 156 -0.05 3.96 14.26
CA ILE A 156 1.21 3.56 13.63
C ILE A 156 2.30 4.61 13.89
N ILE A 157 2.01 5.89 13.61
CA ILE A 157 2.94 7.02 13.83
C ILE A 157 3.37 7.08 15.31
N ASP A 158 2.43 6.93 16.25
CA ASP A 158 2.69 6.99 17.68
C ASP A 158 3.57 5.84 18.20
N GLU A 159 3.60 4.69 17.52
CA GLU A 159 4.44 3.54 17.86
C GLU A 159 5.73 3.44 17.00
N LEU A 160 5.96 4.28 15.98
CA LEU A 160 7.13 4.22 15.07
C LEU A 160 8.42 4.89 15.64
N PRO A 161 9.62 4.55 15.13
CA PRO A 161 10.83 5.37 15.32
C PRO A 161 10.66 6.76 14.69
N ASP A 162 11.35 7.77 15.20
CA ASP A 162 11.23 9.17 14.73
C ASP A 162 9.78 9.73 14.73
N ALA A 163 8.90 9.19 15.60
CA ALA A 163 7.47 9.50 15.68
C ALA A 163 7.12 11.00 15.60
N ASP A 164 7.86 11.88 16.29
CA ASP A 164 7.58 13.32 16.30
C ASP A 164 7.75 13.98 14.92
N LYS A 165 8.71 13.52 14.11
CA LYS A 165 8.88 13.98 12.72
C LYS A 165 7.73 13.51 11.85
N PHE A 166 7.26 12.29 12.06
CA PHE A 166 6.06 11.80 11.37
C PHE A 166 4.80 12.57 11.79
N ARG A 167 4.65 12.95 13.07
CA ARG A 167 3.56 13.83 13.54
C ARG A 167 3.61 15.23 12.93
N GLU A 168 4.80 15.76 12.67
CA GLU A 168 5.00 17.07 12.02
C GLU A 168 4.61 17.04 10.54
N ILE A 169 5.11 16.06 9.77
CA ILE A 169 4.99 16.06 8.30
C ILE A 169 3.76 15.29 7.77
N VAL A 170 3.26 14.27 8.47
CA VAL A 170 2.21 13.38 7.94
C VAL A 170 0.83 13.95 8.22
N LYS A 171 0.02 14.12 7.16
CA LYS A 171 -1.33 14.65 7.24
C LYS A 171 -2.30 13.71 6.56
N TYR A 172 -3.08 13.01 7.37
CA TYR A 172 -4.15 12.15 6.88
C TYR A 172 -5.32 12.99 6.35
N LYS A 173 -5.84 12.66 5.18
CA LYS A 173 -6.94 13.34 4.50
C LYS A 173 -8.07 12.33 4.27
N VAL A 174 -9.09 12.37 5.13
CA VAL A 174 -10.34 11.62 4.92
C VAL A 174 -11.13 12.31 3.82
N LYS A 175 -10.92 11.88 2.58
CA LYS A 175 -11.46 12.47 1.33
C LYS A 175 -11.59 11.38 0.27
N SER A 176 -12.45 11.57 -0.73
CA SER A 176 -12.38 10.81 -1.98
C SER A 176 -11.12 11.17 -2.78
N LEU A 177 -10.68 10.30 -3.69
CA LEU A 177 -9.52 10.60 -4.55
C LEU A 177 -9.83 11.75 -5.53
N GLN A 178 -11.09 11.92 -5.89
CA GLN A 178 -11.60 13.00 -6.72
C GLN A 178 -11.35 14.37 -6.06
N GLU A 179 -11.60 14.48 -4.75
CA GLU A 179 -11.40 15.68 -3.93
C GLU A 179 -9.94 15.90 -3.47
N ALA A 180 -9.02 14.99 -3.82
CA ALA A 180 -7.61 15.15 -3.49
C ALA A 180 -7.00 16.34 -4.27
N GLU A 181 -5.92 16.92 -3.73
CA GLU A 181 -5.15 17.97 -4.40
C GLU A 181 -3.74 17.44 -4.62
N ILE A 182 -3.27 17.45 -5.88
CA ILE A 182 -1.92 17.04 -6.24
C ILE A 182 -1.08 18.31 -6.41
N GLN A 183 -0.18 18.57 -5.46
CA GLN A 183 0.72 19.72 -5.54
C GLN A 183 1.86 19.47 -6.55
N ALA A 184 2.39 20.53 -7.14
CA ALA A 184 3.51 20.46 -8.10
C ALA A 184 4.86 20.08 -7.45
N ASP A 185 5.00 20.30 -6.13
CA ASP A 185 6.17 19.93 -5.31
C ASP A 185 6.08 18.50 -4.74
N ALA A 186 5.16 17.67 -5.25
CA ALA A 186 4.86 16.34 -4.72
C ALA A 186 5.18 15.17 -5.67
N MET A 187 5.76 14.10 -5.11
CA MET A 187 5.72 12.76 -5.70
C MET A 187 4.38 12.09 -5.36
N VAL A 188 3.67 11.57 -6.36
CA VAL A 188 2.45 10.77 -6.14
C VAL A 188 2.81 9.29 -6.09
N VAL A 189 2.36 8.61 -5.04
CA VAL A 189 2.56 7.19 -4.82
C VAL A 189 1.23 6.51 -4.49
N ALA A 190 1.07 5.23 -4.84
CA ALA A 190 -0.15 4.47 -4.54
C ALA A 190 0.09 2.95 -4.55
N LYS A 191 -0.11 2.29 -3.41
CA LYS A 191 -0.01 0.82 -3.29
C LYS A 191 -1.38 0.15 -3.29
N HIS A 192 -1.57 -0.84 -4.15
CA HIS A 192 -2.82 -1.62 -4.27
C HIS A 192 -4.06 -0.76 -4.56
N ALA A 193 -3.92 0.29 -5.37
CA ALA A 193 -5.06 1.03 -5.90
C ALA A 193 -6.02 0.04 -6.59
N CYS A 194 -7.25 -0.04 -6.10
CA CYS A 194 -8.21 -1.09 -6.46
C CYS A 194 -9.22 -0.62 -7.51
N GLY A 195 -9.42 -1.40 -8.57
CA GLY A 195 -10.45 -1.08 -9.58
C GLY A 195 -10.21 0.27 -10.27
N ASP A 196 -11.26 1.08 -10.38
CA ASP A 196 -11.23 2.40 -11.01
C ASP A 196 -10.40 3.45 -10.26
N LEU A 197 -9.98 3.17 -9.03
CA LEU A 197 -9.04 4.02 -8.28
C LEU A 197 -7.69 4.10 -9.00
N THR A 198 -7.21 3.01 -9.62
CA THR A 198 -5.98 2.99 -10.43
C THR A 198 -6.05 4.02 -11.54
N ASP A 199 -7.18 4.05 -12.24
CA ASP A 199 -7.39 4.88 -13.43
C ASP A 199 -7.62 6.35 -13.08
N THR A 200 -8.38 6.57 -11.99
CA THR A 200 -8.64 7.89 -11.40
C THR A 200 -7.34 8.56 -10.94
N ILE A 201 -6.42 7.81 -10.32
CA ILE A 201 -5.10 8.33 -9.90
C ILE A 201 -4.28 8.75 -11.12
N ILE A 202 -4.27 7.93 -12.18
CA ILE A 202 -3.56 8.23 -13.44
C ILE A 202 -4.10 9.52 -14.06
N GLU A 203 -5.41 9.62 -14.29
CA GLU A 203 -6.03 10.80 -14.92
C GLU A 203 -5.80 12.07 -14.12
N LYS A 204 -5.93 11.99 -12.80
CA LYS A 204 -5.71 13.13 -11.90
C LYS A 204 -4.24 13.55 -11.83
N TRP A 205 -3.29 12.59 -11.88
CA TRP A 205 -1.87 12.91 -11.98
C TRP A 205 -1.51 13.55 -13.32
N VAL A 206 -2.06 13.05 -14.44
CA VAL A 206 -1.91 13.66 -15.78
C VAL A 206 -2.34 15.13 -15.78
N GLN A 207 -3.47 15.44 -15.14
CA GLN A 207 -4.03 16.80 -15.01
C GLN A 207 -3.27 17.71 -14.02
N SER A 208 -2.33 17.20 -13.23
CA SER A 208 -1.53 17.98 -12.28
C SER A 208 -0.23 18.53 -12.92
N ASP A 209 0.61 19.22 -12.15
CA ASP A 209 2.01 19.52 -12.49
C ASP A 209 3.02 18.61 -11.73
N SER A 210 2.56 17.59 -10.99
CA SER A 210 3.44 16.69 -10.22
C SER A 210 4.44 15.97 -11.14
N PRO A 211 5.75 15.97 -10.83
CA PRO A 211 6.77 15.45 -11.72
C PRO A 211 6.78 13.93 -11.86
N VAL A 212 6.33 13.16 -10.85
CA VAL A 212 6.46 11.69 -10.81
C VAL A 212 5.25 11.00 -10.18
N LEU A 213 4.82 9.89 -10.79
CA LEU A 213 3.85 8.92 -10.28
C LEU A 213 4.49 7.53 -10.17
N VAL A 214 4.28 6.83 -9.05
CA VAL A 214 4.63 5.41 -8.87
C VAL A 214 3.43 4.64 -8.29
N LEU A 215 2.91 3.68 -9.05
CA LEU A 215 1.57 3.10 -8.84
C LEU A 215 1.62 1.57 -8.98
N MET A 216 1.27 0.84 -7.91
CA MET A 216 1.09 -0.62 -7.91
C MET A 216 -0.41 -0.94 -8.03
N THR A 217 -0.78 -1.69 -9.07
CA THR A 217 -2.19 -1.94 -9.42
C THR A 217 -2.75 -3.17 -8.72
N CYS A 218 -4.06 -3.21 -8.44
CA CYS A 218 -4.66 -4.34 -7.72
C CYS A 218 -6.16 -4.48 -8.00
N CYS A 219 -6.69 -5.71 -7.85
CA CYS A 219 -8.12 -6.04 -7.94
C CYS A 219 -8.85 -5.32 -9.10
N GLN A 220 -8.27 -5.38 -10.30
CA GLN A 220 -8.77 -4.65 -11.48
C GLN A 220 -10.12 -5.21 -11.97
N ASP A 221 -10.50 -6.39 -11.50
CA ASP A 221 -11.82 -7.00 -11.62
C ASP A 221 -12.96 -6.10 -11.14
N LYS A 222 -12.71 -5.26 -10.13
CA LYS A 222 -13.68 -4.28 -9.62
C LYS A 222 -14.03 -3.18 -10.64
N ALA A 223 -13.24 -3.01 -11.70
CA ALA A 223 -13.51 -2.06 -12.77
C ALA A 223 -14.24 -2.67 -13.99
N GLN A 224 -14.56 -3.97 -14.00
CA GLN A 224 -15.09 -4.67 -15.19
C GLN A 224 -16.37 -4.05 -15.79
N ASP A 225 -17.18 -3.37 -14.95
CA ASP A 225 -18.47 -2.79 -15.29
C ASP A 225 -18.39 -1.25 -15.49
N GLN A 226 -17.20 -0.67 -15.37
CA GLN A 226 -16.93 0.74 -15.65
C GLN A 226 -16.80 1.00 -17.17
N PRO A 227 -16.97 2.25 -17.63
CA PRO A 227 -16.65 2.64 -19.01
C PRO A 227 -15.19 2.33 -19.35
N ALA A 228 -14.97 1.68 -20.50
CA ALA A 228 -13.64 1.28 -20.94
C ALA A 228 -12.73 2.48 -21.24
N ARG A 229 -11.45 2.35 -20.87
CA ARG A 229 -10.45 3.42 -20.97
C ARG A 229 -9.34 3.06 -21.98
N TYR A 230 -8.43 4.01 -22.20
CA TYR A 230 -7.13 3.78 -22.87
C TYR A 230 -7.14 3.26 -24.32
N LYS A 231 -8.29 3.35 -25.01
CA LYS A 231 -8.60 2.76 -26.34
C LYS A 231 -8.82 1.23 -26.34
N ILE A 232 -9.18 0.66 -25.19
CA ILE A 232 -9.65 -0.74 -25.08
C ILE A 232 -11.15 -0.79 -25.45
N SER A 233 -11.62 -1.87 -26.08
CA SER A 233 -13.06 -2.07 -26.34
C SER A 233 -13.83 -2.35 -25.05
N GLN A 234 -15.13 -2.07 -24.98
CA GLN A 234 -15.91 -2.37 -23.77
C GLN A 234 -15.99 -3.89 -23.48
N GLU A 235 -15.93 -4.72 -24.52
CA GLU A 235 -15.85 -6.17 -24.38
C GLU A 235 -14.50 -6.61 -23.79
N ASP A 236 -13.38 -6.15 -24.38
CA ASP A 236 -12.03 -6.48 -23.91
C ASP A 236 -11.76 -5.94 -22.51
N TRP A 237 -12.22 -4.72 -22.19
CA TRP A 237 -12.13 -4.15 -20.86
C TRP A 237 -12.79 -5.06 -19.82
N LYS A 238 -14.07 -5.38 -20.03
CA LYS A 238 -14.84 -6.25 -19.13
C LYS A 238 -14.22 -7.65 -19.02
N LYS A 239 -13.72 -8.19 -20.13
CA LYS A 239 -13.04 -9.48 -20.22
C LYS A 239 -11.72 -9.50 -19.46
N TRP A 240 -10.82 -8.54 -19.69
CA TRP A 240 -9.49 -8.51 -19.06
C TRP A 240 -9.60 -8.14 -17.58
N CYS A 241 -10.49 -7.22 -17.19
CA CYS A 241 -10.80 -6.97 -15.79
C CYS A 241 -11.28 -8.26 -15.10
N LYS A 242 -12.28 -8.95 -15.67
CA LYS A 242 -12.78 -10.22 -15.12
C LYS A 242 -11.69 -11.32 -15.08
N ASP A 243 -10.84 -11.41 -16.10
CA ASP A 243 -9.72 -12.36 -16.12
C ASP A 243 -8.67 -12.02 -15.06
N SER A 244 -8.42 -10.74 -14.75
CA SER A 244 -7.50 -10.32 -13.69
C SER A 244 -7.88 -10.87 -12.31
N ALA A 245 -9.17 -11.16 -12.05
CA ALA A 245 -9.65 -11.80 -10.83
C ALA A 245 -8.99 -13.17 -10.59
N LYS A 246 -8.50 -13.84 -11.65
CA LYS A 246 -7.82 -15.13 -11.54
C LYS A 246 -6.49 -15.06 -10.79
N THR A 247 -5.91 -13.87 -10.60
CA THR A 247 -4.74 -13.67 -9.72
C THR A 247 -4.98 -14.03 -8.25
N ASN A 248 -6.24 -14.27 -7.84
CA ASN A 248 -6.61 -14.74 -6.50
C ASN A 248 -6.64 -16.29 -6.37
N THR A 249 -6.09 -17.05 -7.33
CA THR A 249 -6.18 -18.52 -7.38
C THR A 249 -4.85 -19.24 -7.19
N ASN A 250 -4.91 -20.49 -6.76
CA ASN A 250 -3.75 -21.39 -6.62
C ASN A 250 -3.54 -22.29 -7.86
N ASP A 251 -4.44 -22.23 -8.84
CA ASP A 251 -4.34 -22.93 -10.13
C ASP A 251 -3.33 -22.19 -11.04
N PRO A 252 -2.18 -22.79 -11.41
CA PRO A 252 -1.12 -22.08 -12.14
C PRO A 252 -1.56 -21.57 -13.52
N ILE A 253 -2.46 -22.28 -14.20
CA ILE A 253 -2.93 -21.91 -15.54
C ILE A 253 -3.86 -20.70 -15.44
N LYS A 254 -4.78 -20.72 -14.48
CA LYS A 254 -5.67 -19.57 -14.22
C LYS A 254 -4.88 -18.37 -13.68
N LEU A 255 -3.90 -18.58 -12.80
CA LEU A 255 -3.01 -17.55 -12.29
C LEU A 255 -2.26 -16.84 -13.44
N ALA A 256 -1.63 -17.60 -14.34
CA ALA A 256 -0.95 -17.05 -15.52
C ALA A 256 -1.89 -16.26 -16.44
N GLN A 257 -3.13 -16.73 -16.65
CA GLN A 257 -4.16 -15.96 -17.38
C GLN A 257 -4.50 -14.64 -16.69
N GLY A 258 -4.60 -14.63 -15.34
CA GLY A 258 -4.90 -13.42 -14.58
C GLY A 258 -3.76 -12.40 -14.60
N MET A 259 -2.51 -12.86 -14.48
CA MET A 259 -1.33 -11.99 -14.60
C MET A 259 -1.23 -11.40 -16.01
N ALA A 260 -1.40 -12.22 -17.05
CA ALA A 260 -1.42 -11.74 -18.44
C ALA A 260 -2.55 -10.72 -18.71
N ALA A 261 -3.68 -10.82 -18.02
CA ALA A 261 -4.76 -9.84 -18.11
C ALA A 261 -4.42 -8.52 -17.37
N MET A 262 -3.80 -8.58 -16.18
CA MET A 262 -3.30 -7.39 -15.48
C MET A 262 -2.25 -6.65 -16.31
N THR A 263 -1.21 -7.34 -16.79
CA THR A 263 -0.15 -6.74 -17.60
C THR A 263 -0.69 -6.07 -18.87
N ARG A 264 -1.75 -6.60 -19.51
CA ARG A 264 -2.40 -5.94 -20.67
C ARG A 264 -3.06 -4.62 -20.30
N LEU A 265 -3.78 -4.57 -19.18
CA LEU A 265 -4.43 -3.36 -18.69
C LEU A 265 -3.37 -2.33 -18.24
N ASP A 266 -2.29 -2.77 -17.61
CA ASP A 266 -1.21 -1.90 -17.13
C ASP A 266 -0.29 -1.40 -18.26
N GLN A 267 -0.08 -2.20 -19.31
CA GLN A 267 0.57 -1.72 -20.52
C GLN A 267 -0.29 -0.67 -21.24
N ALA A 268 -1.62 -0.85 -21.31
CA ALA A 268 -2.51 0.14 -21.89
C ALA A 268 -2.52 1.48 -21.10
N ARG A 269 -2.36 1.42 -19.77
CA ARG A 269 -2.12 2.59 -18.90
C ARG A 269 -0.79 3.28 -19.21
N VAL A 270 0.30 2.53 -19.35
CA VAL A 270 1.61 3.04 -19.74
C VAL A 270 1.58 3.68 -21.14
N ASP A 271 0.89 3.07 -22.10
CA ASP A 271 0.76 3.62 -23.45
C ASP A 271 -0.18 4.84 -23.49
N TYR A 272 -1.17 4.93 -22.60
CA TYR A 272 -1.91 6.16 -22.36
C TYR A 272 -1.01 7.28 -21.86
N LEU A 273 -0.19 7.03 -20.84
CA LEU A 273 0.77 8.00 -20.30
C LEU A 273 1.77 8.48 -21.37
N LYS A 274 2.35 7.57 -22.16
CA LYS A 274 3.23 7.93 -23.28
C LYS A 274 2.55 8.82 -24.32
N ARG A 275 1.26 8.57 -24.64
CA ARG A 275 0.48 9.39 -25.59
C ARG A 275 0.22 10.82 -25.11
N PHE A 276 0.39 11.10 -23.81
CA PHE A 276 0.35 12.45 -23.23
C PHE A 276 1.74 13.09 -23.06
N GLY A 277 2.81 12.46 -23.57
CA GLY A 277 4.18 13.01 -23.53
C GLY A 277 4.93 12.75 -22.22
N PHE A 278 4.52 11.76 -21.43
CA PHE A 278 5.23 11.34 -20.22
C PHE A 278 6.24 10.22 -20.51
N GLU A 279 7.40 10.23 -19.85
CA GLU A 279 8.26 9.05 -19.76
C GLU A 279 7.51 8.04 -18.88
N ALA A 280 7.11 6.89 -19.41
CA ALA A 280 6.39 5.88 -18.63
C ALA A 280 6.87 4.46 -18.94
N LYS A 281 6.96 3.65 -17.88
CA LYS A 281 7.45 2.27 -17.90
C LYS A 281 6.63 1.37 -16.97
N LEU A 282 6.52 0.10 -17.34
CA LEU A 282 5.98 -0.97 -16.49
C LEU A 282 7.15 -1.77 -15.92
N ILE A 283 7.17 -1.96 -14.61
CA ILE A 283 8.09 -2.89 -13.93
C ILE A 283 7.25 -4.08 -13.50
N GLN A 284 7.45 -5.23 -14.14
CA GLN A 284 6.72 -6.45 -13.86
C GLN A 284 7.41 -7.28 -12.76
N THR A 285 6.66 -8.17 -12.11
CA THR A 285 7.28 -9.18 -11.22
C THR A 285 6.49 -10.49 -11.14
N ASP A 286 7.24 -11.59 -11.07
CA ASP A 286 6.78 -12.94 -10.77
C ASP A 286 6.53 -13.18 -9.27
N LYS A 287 7.20 -12.41 -8.39
CA LYS A 287 7.15 -12.55 -6.93
C LYS A 287 5.76 -12.40 -6.33
N PHE A 288 4.91 -11.57 -6.94
CA PHE A 288 3.56 -11.28 -6.43
C PHE A 288 2.57 -11.25 -7.60
N PRO A 289 1.45 -12.01 -7.55
CA PRO A 289 0.41 -12.00 -8.59
C PRO A 289 -0.24 -10.63 -8.88
N LYS A 290 0.00 -9.64 -8.03
CA LYS A 290 -0.47 -8.25 -8.14
C LYS A 290 0.66 -7.29 -7.76
N GLY A 291 1.82 -7.51 -8.38
CA GLY A 291 3.06 -6.78 -8.10
C GLY A 291 3.50 -5.80 -9.18
N ASP A 292 2.87 -5.80 -10.36
CA ASP A 292 3.25 -4.90 -11.46
C ASP A 292 3.16 -3.41 -11.04
N VAL A 293 4.23 -2.66 -11.29
CA VAL A 293 4.36 -1.23 -10.91
C VAL A 293 4.49 -0.36 -12.15
N ILE A 294 3.57 0.58 -12.31
CA ILE A 294 3.62 1.65 -13.30
C ILE A 294 4.43 2.80 -12.72
N ILE A 295 5.37 3.33 -13.51
CA ILE A 295 6.07 4.59 -13.23
C ILE A 295 5.84 5.56 -14.37
N ALA A 296 5.54 6.83 -14.04
CA ALA A 296 5.44 7.91 -15.01
C ALA A 296 6.16 9.17 -14.52
N ARG A 297 6.76 9.92 -15.45
CA ARG A 297 7.53 11.14 -15.18
C ARG A 297 7.27 12.23 -16.22
N ARG A 298 7.42 13.49 -15.84
CA ARG A 298 7.35 14.65 -16.75
C ARG A 298 8.71 14.94 -17.39
N ILE A 299 8.79 14.84 -18.72
CA ILE A 299 10.05 14.88 -19.47
C ILE A 299 10.77 16.25 -19.35
N ASN A 300 10.01 17.35 -19.17
CA ASN A 300 10.53 18.72 -19.23
C ASN A 300 10.36 19.52 -17.90
N TRP A 301 10.66 18.94 -16.72
CA TRP A 301 10.61 19.75 -15.47
C TRP A 301 11.70 20.85 -15.44
N SER A 302 12.86 20.60 -16.06
CA SER A 302 14.04 21.48 -16.03
C SER A 302 13.99 22.72 -16.95
N GLN A 303 12.80 23.14 -17.39
CA GLN A 303 12.59 24.30 -18.29
C GLN A 303 11.40 25.19 -17.88
N LYS A 304 10.94 25.10 -16.61
CA LYS A 304 9.99 26.03 -15.98
C LYS A 304 10.65 26.67 -14.76
#